data_AF-H8KUP6-F1
#
_entry.id   AF-H8KUP6-F1
#
_cell.length_a   1.000
_cell.length_b   1.000
_cell.length_c   1.000
_cell.angle_alpha   90.00
_cell.angle_beta   90.00
_cell.angle_gamma   90.00
#
_symmetry.space_group_name_H-M   'P 1'
#
loop_
_entity.id
_entity.type
_entity.pdbx_description
1 polymer ?
#
loop_
_entity_poly.entity_id
_entity_poly.type
_entity_poly.pdbx_seq_one_letter_code
_entity_poly.pdbx_strand_id
1 'polypeptide(L)'
;MKHLKLILLFSLMTVRVYAQQPISLKLPEILPPSPNASELGKYGGLDVGLQTGTLSFKVPLYSLSTGKANVPIELQYSTTGIKVDQIASRVGMGWTLNAGGVITRSVNGKVDERSTRTGLPANWQAMDQSFLTFLDNTIASQSLDTEPDEFSFNFNGYSGRFILDANRNPVLIQKTGLKIAFNVVDQETSSFTITTPDGSIYTFATVELTSSNAYCFGSPNGAVASRIPTSWYLSSIQLPSTDIISFTYDDIYIGYYAGVSQVLTMPYNYIYDPGSCDMPVAPALNDNRLCKTELSSWAKVLRTITYKSSSISFNYTNRLDVISEQLLSNIIITDNNKKLRQIDFNYTYSTADNSLEHIFIKYDELKKRPFLMDITEKDANLLSQRKHSFVYEDINGLPQRLSFSQDLYGYYNRKINTNIVPVPDNDLDKQLFKDANADRTVDLIGTKKGILVKINYPTGGSDSIIYGLNTYLKNQTIPPPTQTKSLSILPQSSINVIRTSASFSDNYSTLPDIKINAGTLVGHWK
;
A
#
# COMPACT_ATOMS: atom_id res chain seq x y z
N MET A 1 54.99 50.62 43.46
CA MET A 1 53.71 50.04 43.93
C MET A 1 52.93 49.57 42.71
N LYS A 2 52.73 48.26 42.57
CA LYS A 2 52.10 47.63 41.41
C LYS A 2 50.57 47.76 41.53
N HIS A 3 49.91 48.34 40.52
CA HIS A 3 48.46 48.22 40.36
C HIS A 3 48.17 47.07 39.40
N LEU A 4 47.74 45.94 39.97
CA LEU A 4 47.15 44.81 39.27
C LEU A 4 45.63 44.98 39.37
N LYS A 5 44.94 45.24 38.25
CA LYS A 5 43.49 45.06 38.17
C LYS A 5 43.16 44.07 37.06
N LEU A 6 42.67 42.94 37.55
CA LEU A 6 42.25 41.72 36.89
C LEU A 6 41.06 42.01 35.97
N ILE A 7 41.19 41.76 34.67
CA ILE A 7 40.07 41.73 33.72
C ILE A 7 39.61 40.28 33.66
N LEU A 8 38.42 40.00 34.21
CA LEU A 8 37.77 38.70 34.20
C LEU A 8 37.04 38.53 32.84
N LEU A 9 37.61 37.74 31.92
CA LEU A 9 36.98 37.38 30.66
C LEU A 9 36.07 36.16 30.90
N PHE A 10 34.75 36.37 31.00
CA PHE A 10 33.79 35.29 31.15
C PHE A 10 33.55 34.63 29.78
N SER A 11 34.19 33.49 29.55
CA SER A 11 33.96 32.63 28.39
C SER A 11 32.57 31.97 28.52
N LEU A 12 31.59 32.43 27.73
CA LEU A 12 30.34 31.68 27.52
C LEU A 12 30.62 30.49 26.60
N MET A 13 30.91 29.33 27.20
CA MET A 13 30.77 28.05 26.51
C MET A 13 29.28 27.72 26.39
N THR A 14 28.75 27.81 25.16
CA THR A 14 27.42 27.29 24.82
C THR A 14 27.52 25.76 24.70
N VAL A 15 27.16 25.06 25.77
CA VAL A 15 26.94 23.62 25.73
C VAL A 15 25.67 23.37 24.91
N ARG A 16 25.81 22.79 23.72
CA ARG A 16 24.66 22.27 22.98
C ARG A 16 24.17 21.01 23.70
N VAL A 17 23.08 21.16 24.44
CA VAL A 17 22.34 20.03 24.98
C VAL A 17 21.56 19.41 23.81
N TYR A 18 21.95 18.20 23.40
CA TYR A 18 21.12 17.38 22.52
C TYR A 18 19.97 16.83 23.36
N ALA A 19 18.76 17.30 23.11
CA ALA A 19 17.58 16.60 23.59
C ALA A 19 17.50 15.25 22.84
N GLN A 20 17.37 14.14 23.58
CA GLN A 20 17.08 12.84 22.98
C GLN A 20 15.68 12.93 22.37
N GLN A 21 15.56 12.73 21.06
CA GLN A 21 14.24 12.59 20.46
C GLN A 21 13.57 11.36 21.08
N PRO A 22 12.31 11.45 21.54
CA PRO A 22 11.60 10.28 22.00
C PRO A 22 11.55 9.23 20.87
N ILE A 23 11.77 7.98 21.24
CA ILE A 23 11.63 6.84 20.33
C ILE A 23 10.18 6.82 19.84
N SER A 24 9.97 7.20 18.59
CA SER A 24 8.68 7.11 17.94
C SER A 24 8.64 5.80 17.17
N LEU A 25 7.64 4.95 17.47
CA LEU A 25 7.31 3.83 16.60
C LEU A 25 7.02 4.38 15.20
N LYS A 26 7.87 3.99 14.25
CA LYS A 26 7.68 4.27 12.82
C LYS A 26 6.99 3.07 12.20
N LEU A 27 5.96 3.35 11.41
CA LEU A 27 5.37 2.34 10.54
C LEU A 27 6.40 1.96 9.45
N PRO A 28 6.30 0.76 8.85
CA PRO A 28 7.14 0.39 7.72
C PRO A 28 7.10 1.46 6.64
N GLU A 29 8.29 1.91 6.22
CA GLU A 29 8.46 2.89 5.14
C GLU A 29 8.41 2.16 3.81
N ILE A 30 7.23 2.16 3.17
CA ILE A 30 7.04 1.59 1.84
C ILE A 30 6.82 2.73 0.84
N LEU A 31 7.66 2.79 -0.20
CA LEU A 31 7.45 3.69 -1.34
C LEU A 31 6.90 2.89 -2.52
N PRO A 32 5.60 3.00 -2.83
CA PRO A 32 5.02 2.36 -4.01
C PRO A 32 5.34 3.15 -5.30
N PRO A 33 5.20 2.52 -6.48
CA PRO A 33 5.26 3.21 -7.76
C PRO A 33 4.03 4.13 -7.97
N SER A 34 4.05 4.96 -9.03
CA SER A 34 2.92 5.81 -9.40
C SER A 34 1.62 5.01 -9.65
N PRO A 35 0.43 5.62 -9.66
CA PRO A 35 -0.82 4.88 -9.76
C PRO A 35 -0.92 4.09 -11.08
N ASN A 36 -0.49 4.68 -12.18
CA ASN A 36 -0.52 4.03 -13.49
C ASN A 36 0.46 2.86 -13.58
N ALA A 37 1.67 3.03 -13.04
CA ALA A 37 2.64 1.95 -12.95
C ALA A 37 2.14 0.84 -12.01
N SER A 38 1.59 1.20 -10.85
CA SER A 38 1.02 0.26 -9.87
C SER A 38 -0.10 -0.59 -10.47
N GLU A 39 -1.06 0.02 -11.17
CA GLU A 39 -2.16 -0.71 -11.82
C GLU A 39 -1.64 -1.71 -12.88
N LEU A 40 -0.57 -1.37 -13.63
CA LEU A 40 0.11 -2.30 -14.54
C LEU A 40 0.88 -3.40 -13.80
N GLY A 41 1.56 -3.06 -12.70
CA GLY A 41 2.38 -3.96 -11.90
C GLY A 41 1.58 -4.99 -11.10
N LYS A 42 0.30 -4.72 -10.77
CA LYS A 42 -0.59 -5.66 -10.04
C LYS A 42 -0.65 -7.05 -10.68
N TYR A 43 -0.55 -7.12 -12.01
CA TYR A 43 -0.59 -8.38 -12.76
C TYR A 43 0.74 -9.15 -12.74
N GLY A 44 1.81 -8.56 -12.20
CA GLY A 44 3.10 -9.22 -11.93
C GLY A 44 3.06 -10.24 -10.80
N GLY A 45 2.14 -10.07 -9.84
CA GLY A 45 2.06 -10.91 -8.64
C GLY A 45 0.78 -11.72 -8.45
N LEU A 46 -0.24 -11.52 -9.30
CA LEU A 46 -1.51 -12.24 -9.20
C LEU A 46 -1.47 -13.51 -10.05
N ASP A 47 -1.45 -14.67 -9.38
CA ASP A 47 -1.97 -15.90 -9.98
C ASP A 47 -3.47 -15.71 -10.18
N VAL A 48 -3.84 -15.20 -11.36
CA VAL A 48 -5.24 -15.11 -11.78
C VAL A 48 -5.75 -16.54 -11.90
N GLY A 49 -6.67 -16.93 -11.01
CA GLY A 49 -7.13 -18.31 -10.97
C GLY A 49 -8.31 -18.53 -10.04
N LEU A 50 -8.98 -19.66 -10.21
CA LEU A 50 -10.16 -20.05 -9.42
C LEU A 50 -9.88 -20.06 -7.91
N GLN A 51 -8.63 -20.33 -7.51
CA GLN A 51 -8.17 -20.37 -6.12
C GLN A 51 -8.16 -19.00 -5.42
N THR A 52 -7.96 -17.90 -6.14
CA THR A 52 -8.01 -16.53 -5.60
C THR A 52 -9.37 -15.88 -5.82
N GLY A 53 -10.25 -16.50 -6.62
CA GLY A 53 -11.57 -15.96 -6.98
C GLY A 53 -11.50 -14.69 -7.84
N THR A 54 -10.30 -14.24 -8.23
CA THR A 54 -10.10 -13.06 -9.05
C THR A 54 -10.17 -13.43 -10.53
N LEU A 55 -11.09 -12.78 -11.24
CA LEU A 55 -11.19 -12.82 -12.70
C LEU A 55 -10.50 -11.58 -13.28
N SER A 56 -10.04 -11.72 -14.52
CA SER A 56 -9.52 -10.60 -15.29
C SER A 56 -10.28 -10.55 -16.61
N PHE A 57 -11.02 -9.46 -16.83
CA PHE A 57 -11.71 -9.24 -18.09
C PHE A 57 -10.82 -8.45 -19.05
N LYS A 58 -10.72 -8.89 -20.31
CA LYS A 58 -9.87 -8.26 -21.33
C LYS A 58 -10.70 -7.78 -22.51
N VAL A 59 -10.49 -6.53 -22.91
CA VAL A 59 -11.07 -5.96 -24.13
C VAL A 59 -9.94 -5.67 -25.12
N PRO A 60 -9.74 -6.51 -26.16
CA PRO A 60 -8.73 -6.25 -27.18
C PRO A 60 -9.13 -5.01 -27.98
N LEU A 61 -8.22 -4.04 -28.08
CA LEU A 61 -8.42 -2.80 -28.82
C LEU A 61 -7.77 -2.87 -30.20
N TYR A 62 -6.51 -3.32 -30.22
CA TYR A 62 -5.73 -3.48 -31.44
C TYR A 62 -4.58 -4.45 -31.19
N SER A 63 -3.99 -5.00 -32.25
CA SER A 63 -2.78 -5.80 -32.11
C SER A 63 -1.82 -5.46 -33.24
N LEU A 64 -0.61 -5.04 -32.89
CA LEU A 64 0.45 -4.81 -33.85
C LEU A 64 1.12 -6.16 -34.16
N SER A 65 0.68 -6.80 -35.24
CA SER A 65 1.22 -8.09 -35.68
C SER A 65 2.32 -7.88 -36.73
N THR A 66 3.53 -8.35 -36.44
CA THR A 66 4.71 -8.17 -37.28
C THR A 66 5.51 -9.48 -37.38
N GLY A 67 5.38 -10.18 -38.50
CA GLY A 67 5.97 -11.52 -38.66
C GLY A 67 5.43 -12.51 -37.62
N LYS A 68 6.29 -12.99 -36.71
CA LYS A 68 5.90 -13.85 -35.57
C LYS A 68 5.61 -13.07 -34.28
N ALA A 69 5.93 -11.78 -34.23
CA ALA A 69 5.71 -10.96 -33.06
C ALA A 69 4.30 -10.39 -33.06
N ASN A 70 3.68 -10.37 -31.90
CA ASN A 70 2.37 -9.79 -31.69
C ASN A 70 2.43 -8.91 -30.44
N VAL A 71 2.20 -7.61 -30.58
CA VAL A 71 2.13 -6.66 -29.48
C VAL A 71 0.67 -6.24 -29.31
N PRO A 72 -0.06 -6.82 -28.33
CA PRO A 72 -1.46 -6.49 -28.11
C PRO A 72 -1.58 -5.13 -27.41
N ILE A 73 -2.63 -4.41 -27.78
CA ILE A 73 -3.15 -3.24 -27.08
C ILE A 73 -4.53 -3.63 -26.58
N GLU A 74 -4.66 -3.79 -25.28
CA GLU A 74 -5.90 -4.26 -24.65
C GLU A 74 -6.18 -3.51 -23.35
N LEU A 75 -7.46 -3.38 -23.02
CA LEU A 75 -7.89 -2.99 -21.68
C LEU A 75 -8.04 -4.23 -20.82
N GLN A 76 -7.69 -4.11 -19.56
CA GLN A 76 -7.87 -5.16 -18.56
C GLN A 76 -8.60 -4.59 -17.35
N TYR A 77 -9.65 -5.27 -16.89
CA TYR A 77 -10.36 -4.92 -15.66
C TYR A 77 -10.04 -5.92 -14.55
N SER A 78 -9.69 -5.40 -13.37
CA SER A 78 -9.46 -6.21 -12.17
C SER A 78 -10.75 -6.38 -11.37
N THR A 79 -11.18 -7.63 -11.11
CA THR A 79 -12.38 -7.91 -10.30
C THR A 79 -12.11 -7.93 -8.79
N THR A 80 -10.99 -7.35 -8.33
CA THR A 80 -10.63 -7.29 -6.89
C THR A 80 -11.47 -6.28 -6.09
N GLY A 81 -12.36 -5.52 -6.75
CA GLY A 81 -13.10 -4.42 -6.13
C GLY A 81 -12.31 -3.11 -6.09
N ILE A 82 -12.94 -2.06 -5.57
CA ILE A 82 -12.39 -0.70 -5.52
C ILE A 82 -12.10 -0.32 -4.06
N LYS A 83 -10.84 -0.01 -3.75
CA LYS A 83 -10.47 0.48 -2.42
C LYS A 83 -10.83 1.95 -2.26
N VAL A 84 -11.14 2.38 -1.03
CA VAL A 84 -11.51 3.77 -0.72
C VAL A 84 -10.41 4.75 -1.15
N ASP A 85 -9.15 4.39 -0.92
CA ASP A 85 -7.99 5.24 -1.19
C ASP A 85 -7.48 5.13 -2.62
N GLN A 86 -8.02 4.22 -3.44
CA GLN A 86 -7.54 3.92 -4.79
C GLN A 86 -7.67 5.12 -5.74
N ILE A 87 -6.68 5.26 -6.63
CA ILE A 87 -6.65 6.22 -7.74
C ILE A 87 -6.92 5.49 -9.04
N ALA A 88 -7.72 6.10 -9.92
CA ALA A 88 -7.94 5.59 -11.27
C ALA A 88 -6.67 5.62 -12.11
N SER A 89 -6.49 4.63 -12.98
CA SER A 89 -5.50 4.72 -14.05
C SER A 89 -5.93 5.76 -15.11
N ARG A 90 -5.09 5.99 -16.14
CA ARG A 90 -5.46 6.82 -17.30
C ARG A 90 -6.63 6.28 -18.13
N VAL A 91 -7.13 5.09 -17.82
CA VAL A 91 -8.32 4.49 -18.46
C VAL A 91 -9.48 4.25 -17.49
N GLY A 92 -9.47 4.90 -16.33
CA GLY A 92 -10.57 4.90 -15.37
C GLY A 92 -10.43 3.90 -14.22
N MET A 93 -11.39 3.93 -13.29
CA MET A 93 -11.38 3.09 -12.09
C MET A 93 -11.42 1.59 -12.42
N GLY A 94 -10.49 0.82 -11.85
CA GLY A 94 -10.39 -0.63 -11.99
C GLY A 94 -9.89 -1.13 -13.35
N TRP A 95 -9.70 -0.23 -14.32
CA TRP A 95 -9.17 -0.56 -15.64
C TRP A 95 -7.67 -0.27 -15.73
N THR A 96 -6.99 -1.04 -16.57
CA THR A 96 -5.58 -0.84 -16.92
C THR A 96 -5.43 -0.98 -18.44
N LEU A 97 -4.59 -0.15 -19.05
CA LEU A 97 -4.24 -0.25 -20.46
C LEU A 97 -2.95 -1.04 -20.63
N ASN A 98 -3.02 -2.25 -21.16
CA ASN A 98 -1.86 -3.02 -21.57
C ASN A 98 -1.46 -2.59 -22.98
N ALA A 99 -0.51 -1.67 -23.09
CA ALA A 99 0.02 -1.18 -24.36
C ALA A 99 1.56 -1.05 -24.28
N GLY A 100 2.23 -2.19 -24.20
CA GLY A 100 3.68 -2.28 -23.97
C GLY A 100 3.99 -3.09 -22.72
N GLY A 101 4.77 -2.50 -21.81
CA GLY A 101 5.10 -3.14 -20.55
C GLY A 101 5.80 -2.20 -19.57
N VAL A 102 5.86 -2.63 -18.32
CA VAL A 102 6.54 -1.91 -17.25
C VAL A 102 7.19 -2.89 -16.27
N ILE A 103 8.29 -2.46 -15.68
CA ILE A 103 8.82 -3.01 -14.43
C ILE A 103 8.57 -1.97 -13.34
N THR A 104 7.96 -2.37 -12.24
CA THR A 104 7.72 -1.52 -11.08
C THR A 104 8.52 -2.00 -9.89
N ARG A 105 8.79 -1.10 -8.96
CA ARG A 105 9.49 -1.35 -7.70
C ARG A 105 8.67 -0.81 -6.54
N SER A 106 8.47 -1.64 -5.54
CA SER A 106 8.08 -1.21 -4.19
C SER A 106 9.34 -1.17 -3.35
N VAL A 107 9.71 0.03 -2.89
CA VAL A 107 10.86 0.17 -1.99
C VAL A 107 10.44 -0.22 -0.59
N ASN A 108 11.11 -1.19 0.02
CA ASN A 108 10.86 -1.66 1.37
C ASN A 108 12.02 -1.23 2.26
N GLY A 109 11.81 -0.23 3.11
CA GLY A 109 12.92 0.35 3.87
C GLY A 109 13.77 1.26 2.99
N LYS A 110 14.95 0.80 2.55
CA LYS A 110 15.89 1.64 1.78
C LYS A 110 16.04 1.12 0.35
N VAL A 111 16.65 1.96 -0.46
CA VAL A 111 16.87 1.70 -1.88
C VAL A 111 18.03 0.72 -2.03
N ASP A 112 17.77 -0.49 -2.54
CA ASP A 112 18.77 -1.57 -2.75
C ASP A 112 20.13 -1.10 -3.30
N GLU A 113 20.17 -0.25 -4.34
CA GLU A 113 21.41 0.23 -4.96
C GLU A 113 22.13 1.36 -4.19
N ARG A 114 21.51 1.86 -3.12
CA ARG A 114 22.04 2.91 -2.24
C ARG A 114 22.24 2.44 -0.80
N SER A 115 21.90 1.18 -0.50
CA SER A 115 21.98 0.58 0.83
C SER A 115 22.86 -0.67 0.83
N THR A 116 23.22 -1.14 2.01
CA THR A 116 23.91 -2.42 2.21
C THR A 116 22.96 -3.38 2.89
N ARG A 117 22.60 -4.44 2.17
CA ARG A 117 21.71 -5.48 2.70
C ARG A 117 22.39 -6.23 3.85
N THR A 118 21.73 -6.26 5.00
CA THR A 118 22.16 -6.98 6.19
C THR A 118 21.12 -8.03 6.59
N GLY A 119 21.60 -9.23 6.90
CA GLY A 119 20.75 -10.31 7.40
C GLY A 119 20.66 -10.33 8.92
N LEU A 120 19.71 -11.08 9.45
CA LEU A 120 19.67 -11.41 10.87
C LEU A 120 20.97 -12.11 11.29
N PRO A 121 21.51 -11.83 12.49
CA PRO A 121 22.62 -12.59 13.02
C PRO A 121 22.21 -14.06 13.22
N ALA A 122 23.17 -14.98 13.08
CA ALA A 122 22.90 -16.43 13.07
C ALA A 122 22.18 -16.96 14.33
N ASN A 123 22.32 -16.24 15.44
CA ASN A 123 21.83 -16.52 16.79
C ASN A 123 20.71 -15.56 17.23
N TRP A 124 19.99 -14.91 16.30
CA TRP A 124 18.96 -13.90 16.64
C TRP A 124 17.90 -14.38 17.65
N GLN A 125 17.57 -15.69 17.69
CA GLN A 125 16.59 -16.21 18.66
C GLN A 125 17.07 -16.11 20.12
N ALA A 126 18.37 -16.04 20.36
CA ALA A 126 18.95 -15.91 21.69
C ALA A 126 18.76 -14.50 22.27
N MET A 127 18.40 -13.51 21.43
CA MET A 127 18.24 -12.10 21.81
C MET A 127 19.44 -11.55 22.60
N ASP A 128 20.64 -11.99 22.26
CA ASP A 128 21.87 -11.63 22.95
C ASP A 128 22.46 -10.29 22.46
N GLN A 129 23.65 -9.94 22.94
CA GLN A 129 24.33 -8.70 22.56
C GLN A 129 24.50 -8.53 21.05
N SER A 130 24.66 -9.62 20.29
CA SER A 130 24.79 -9.54 18.83
C SER A 130 23.47 -9.17 18.16
N PHE A 131 22.34 -9.67 18.69
CA PHE A 131 21.01 -9.27 18.24
C PHE A 131 20.69 -7.82 18.61
N LEU A 132 21.03 -7.39 19.84
CA LEU A 132 20.87 -5.99 20.25
C LEU A 132 21.72 -5.05 19.38
N THR A 133 22.99 -5.42 19.11
CA THR A 133 23.88 -4.66 18.23
C THR A 133 23.33 -4.60 16.80
N PHE A 134 22.74 -5.69 16.31
CA PHE A 134 22.04 -5.69 15.03
C PHE A 134 20.87 -4.70 15.02
N LEU A 135 19.99 -4.73 16.03
CA LEU A 135 18.86 -3.80 16.15
C LEU A 135 19.33 -2.34 16.24
N ASP A 136 20.34 -2.06 17.06
CA ASP A 136 20.92 -0.71 17.19
C ASP A 136 21.47 -0.23 15.85
N ASN A 137 22.19 -1.09 15.13
CA ASN A 137 22.76 -0.74 13.83
C ASN A 137 21.69 -0.52 12.75
N THR A 138 20.62 -1.33 12.72
CA THR A 138 19.55 -1.18 11.71
C THR A 138 18.70 0.06 11.97
N ILE A 139 18.53 0.46 13.23
CA ILE A 139 17.82 1.69 13.61
C ILE A 139 18.70 2.92 13.40
N ALA A 140 19.98 2.87 13.80
CA ALA A 140 20.87 4.02 13.81
C ALA A 140 21.53 4.29 12.44
N SER A 141 21.75 3.26 11.63
CA SER A 141 22.42 3.42 10.34
C SER A 141 21.48 4.01 9.29
N GLN A 142 21.99 4.95 8.50
CA GLN A 142 21.29 5.45 7.30
C GLN A 142 21.54 4.56 6.07
N SER A 143 22.47 3.61 6.12
CA SER A 143 22.88 2.80 4.96
C SER A 143 22.56 1.31 5.07
N LEU A 144 22.31 0.77 6.26
CA LEU A 144 21.97 -0.65 6.43
C LEU A 144 20.49 -0.91 6.14
N ASP A 145 20.23 -1.99 5.41
CA ASP A 145 18.88 -2.37 5.01
C ASP A 145 18.60 -3.83 5.30
N THR A 146 17.44 -4.10 5.91
CA THR A 146 17.05 -5.46 6.33
C THR A 146 16.09 -6.11 5.35
N GLU A 147 15.55 -5.34 4.40
CA GLU A 147 14.50 -5.78 3.49
C GLU A 147 14.95 -5.51 2.05
N PRO A 148 14.80 -6.49 1.13
CA PRO A 148 15.03 -6.22 -0.29
C PRO A 148 13.83 -5.48 -0.88
N ASP A 149 14.10 -4.69 -1.92
CA ASP A 149 13.04 -4.12 -2.74
C ASP A 149 12.39 -5.19 -3.61
N GLU A 150 11.07 -5.10 -3.75
CA GLU A 150 10.30 -6.01 -4.60
C GLU A 150 10.05 -5.37 -5.96
N PHE A 151 10.53 -6.04 -7.02
CA PHE A 151 10.28 -5.67 -8.39
C PHE A 151 9.20 -6.57 -8.99
N SER A 152 8.25 -5.97 -9.71
CA SER A 152 7.20 -6.66 -10.47
C SER A 152 7.28 -6.25 -11.93
N PHE A 153 7.07 -7.17 -12.86
CA PHE A 153 7.00 -6.86 -14.28
C PHE A 153 5.72 -7.38 -14.92
N ASN A 154 5.23 -6.65 -15.92
CA ASN A 154 4.18 -7.08 -16.82
C ASN A 154 4.46 -6.53 -18.22
N PHE A 155 4.60 -7.40 -19.21
CA PHE A 155 4.80 -7.03 -20.60
C PHE A 155 4.43 -8.18 -21.54
N ASN A 156 3.75 -7.87 -22.64
CA ASN A 156 3.49 -8.81 -23.75
C ASN A 156 3.11 -10.27 -23.36
N GLY A 157 2.27 -10.44 -22.33
CA GLY A 157 1.84 -11.76 -21.83
C GLY A 157 2.75 -12.41 -20.80
N TYR A 158 3.92 -11.85 -20.53
CA TYR A 158 4.80 -12.22 -19.42
C TYR A 158 4.52 -11.35 -18.20
N SER A 159 4.52 -11.97 -17.03
CA SER A 159 4.47 -11.27 -15.76
C SER A 159 5.21 -12.06 -14.68
N GLY A 160 5.62 -11.39 -13.63
CA GLY A 160 6.33 -12.02 -12.52
C GLY A 160 6.96 -11.02 -11.58
N ARG A 161 7.70 -11.55 -10.60
CA ARG A 161 8.40 -10.76 -9.58
C ARG A 161 9.84 -11.21 -9.39
N PHE A 162 10.70 -10.28 -9.02
CA PHE A 162 12.08 -10.53 -8.66
C PHE A 162 12.56 -9.57 -7.58
N ILE A 163 13.66 -9.94 -6.94
CA ILE A 163 14.42 -9.07 -6.03
C ILE A 163 15.85 -8.95 -6.57
N LEU A 164 16.63 -7.99 -6.06
CA LEU A 164 18.06 -7.95 -6.33
C LEU A 164 18.82 -8.76 -5.27
N ASP A 165 19.83 -9.52 -5.68
CA ASP A 165 20.76 -10.14 -4.73
C ASP A 165 21.79 -9.14 -4.19
N ALA A 166 22.70 -9.59 -3.31
CA ALA A 166 23.72 -8.71 -2.73
C ALA A 166 24.73 -8.16 -3.78
N ASN A 167 24.81 -8.80 -4.95
CA ASN A 167 25.62 -8.35 -6.08
C ASN A 167 24.81 -7.52 -7.09
N ARG A 168 23.53 -7.22 -6.79
CA ARG A 168 22.56 -6.51 -7.65
C ARG A 168 22.15 -7.30 -8.89
N ASN A 169 22.25 -8.63 -8.86
CA ASN A 169 21.69 -9.46 -9.91
C ASN A 169 20.20 -9.69 -9.65
N PRO A 170 19.34 -9.59 -10.68
CA PRO A 170 17.94 -9.98 -10.57
C PRO A 170 17.78 -11.46 -10.22
N VAL A 171 17.03 -11.76 -9.15
CA VAL A 171 16.65 -13.10 -8.73
C VAL A 171 15.13 -13.22 -8.79
N LEU A 172 14.66 -13.93 -9.80
CA LEU A 172 13.23 -14.22 -9.98
C LEU A 172 12.67 -15.03 -8.81
N ILE A 173 11.55 -14.59 -8.27
CA ILE A 173 10.79 -15.31 -7.23
C ILE A 173 10.16 -16.57 -7.85
N GLN A 174 9.66 -16.46 -9.09
CA GLN A 174 9.11 -17.57 -9.86
C GLN A 174 10.11 -17.98 -10.93
N LYS A 175 10.51 -19.26 -10.97
CA LYS A 175 11.41 -19.75 -12.02
C LYS A 175 10.68 -19.73 -13.37
N THR A 176 11.12 -18.84 -14.26
CA THR A 176 10.67 -18.74 -15.66
C THR A 176 11.85 -18.92 -16.62
N GLY A 177 11.58 -19.02 -17.92
CA GLY A 177 12.62 -19.02 -18.96
C GLY A 177 13.19 -17.64 -19.30
N LEU A 178 12.81 -16.60 -18.54
CA LEU A 178 13.22 -15.22 -18.78
C LEU A 178 14.63 -14.95 -18.22
N LYS A 179 15.43 -14.17 -18.95
CA LYS A 179 16.71 -13.65 -18.48
C LYS A 179 16.59 -12.15 -18.28
N ILE A 180 16.83 -11.68 -17.06
CA ILE A 180 16.74 -10.27 -16.69
C ILE A 180 18.16 -9.75 -16.43
N ALA A 181 18.53 -8.66 -17.09
CA ALA A 181 19.73 -7.89 -16.80
C ALA A 181 19.34 -6.52 -16.26
N PHE A 182 20.05 -6.06 -15.23
CA PHE A 182 19.87 -4.74 -14.63
C PHE A 182 21.14 -3.92 -14.84
N ASN A 183 20.98 -2.73 -15.44
CA ASN A 183 22.08 -1.83 -15.73
C ASN A 183 21.85 -0.52 -14.98
N VAL A 184 22.75 -0.19 -14.06
CA VAL A 184 22.73 1.08 -13.32
C VAL A 184 23.79 2.00 -13.92
N VAL A 185 23.36 3.18 -14.39
CA VAL A 185 24.27 4.22 -14.86
C VAL A 185 24.56 5.20 -13.73
N ASP A 186 23.52 5.69 -13.08
CA ASP A 186 23.60 6.58 -11.92
C ASP A 186 22.38 6.38 -10.98
N GLN A 187 22.19 7.31 -10.03
CA GLN A 187 21.14 7.22 -9.01
C GLN A 187 19.70 7.38 -9.54
N GLU A 188 19.50 8.04 -10.68
CA GLU A 188 18.19 8.24 -11.32
C GLU A 188 18.10 7.52 -12.69
N THR A 189 19.24 7.14 -13.25
CA THR A 189 19.34 6.49 -14.56
C THR A 189 19.71 5.02 -14.41
N SER A 190 18.76 4.17 -14.73
CA SER A 190 18.97 2.72 -14.82
C SER A 190 18.04 2.12 -15.87
N SER A 191 18.35 0.92 -16.31
CA SER A 191 17.53 0.20 -17.27
C SER A 191 17.52 -1.29 -17.00
N PHE A 192 16.47 -1.93 -17.47
CA PHE A 192 16.37 -3.38 -17.49
C PHE A 192 16.29 -3.88 -18.93
N THR A 193 16.87 -5.05 -19.14
CA THR A 193 16.70 -5.80 -20.38
C THR A 193 16.18 -7.19 -20.04
N ILE A 194 15.07 -7.57 -20.65
CA ILE A 194 14.50 -8.91 -20.50
C ILE A 194 14.59 -9.64 -21.84
N THR A 195 15.28 -10.78 -21.84
CA THR A 195 15.34 -11.69 -23.00
C THR A 195 14.36 -12.82 -22.81
N THR A 196 13.45 -12.99 -23.76
CA THR A 196 12.43 -14.05 -23.76
C THR A 196 12.92 -15.32 -24.45
N PRO A 197 12.29 -16.50 -24.21
CA PRO A 197 12.74 -17.77 -24.79
C PRO A 197 12.73 -17.83 -26.32
N ASP A 198 11.90 -17.00 -26.97
CA ASP A 198 11.84 -16.87 -28.44
C ASP A 198 12.98 -16.01 -29.02
N GLY A 199 13.86 -15.45 -28.18
CA GLY A 199 14.99 -14.61 -28.57
C GLY A 199 14.66 -13.13 -28.73
N SER A 200 13.43 -12.71 -28.46
CA SER A 200 13.07 -11.29 -28.43
C SER A 200 13.71 -10.58 -27.22
N ILE A 201 14.11 -9.32 -27.41
CA ILE A 201 14.76 -8.51 -26.37
C ILE A 201 13.88 -7.30 -26.07
N TYR A 202 13.45 -7.18 -24.81
CA TYR A 202 12.63 -6.09 -24.31
C TYR A 202 13.51 -5.15 -23.47
N THR A 203 13.58 -3.89 -23.87
CA THR A 203 14.39 -2.87 -23.16
C THR A 203 13.47 -1.91 -22.42
N PHE A 204 13.68 -1.78 -21.11
CA PHE A 204 12.95 -0.88 -20.22
C PHE A 204 13.92 0.23 -19.77
N ALA A 205 14.01 1.29 -20.56
CA ALA A 205 14.94 2.40 -20.32
C ALA A 205 14.23 3.73 -19.98
N THR A 206 12.90 3.78 -20.03
CA THR A 206 12.13 4.99 -19.72
C THR A 206 11.81 5.01 -18.22
N VAL A 207 12.63 5.71 -17.43
CA VAL A 207 12.55 5.71 -15.96
C VAL A 207 11.56 6.74 -15.41
N GLU A 208 10.62 6.27 -14.60
CA GLU A 208 9.74 7.09 -13.78
C GLU A 208 10.27 7.15 -12.34
N LEU A 209 10.29 8.38 -11.81
CA LEU A 209 10.78 8.66 -10.46
C LEU A 209 9.60 9.02 -9.56
N THR A 210 9.63 8.54 -8.32
CA THR A 210 8.62 8.86 -7.29
C THR A 210 9.31 9.31 -6.01
N SER A 211 8.68 10.22 -5.29
CA SER A 211 9.03 10.64 -3.94
C SER A 211 7.80 10.61 -3.05
N SER A 212 7.99 10.46 -1.73
CA SER A 212 6.90 10.49 -0.76
C SER A 212 7.17 11.49 0.36
N ASN A 213 6.09 12.12 0.83
CA ASN A 213 6.08 12.99 2.01
C ASN A 213 4.95 12.56 2.93
N ALA A 214 5.25 12.33 4.21
CA ALA A 214 4.23 12.10 5.22
C ALA A 214 4.02 13.38 6.06
N TYR A 215 2.81 13.95 6.01
CA TYR A 215 2.43 15.09 6.84
C TYR A 215 1.59 14.61 8.01
N CYS A 216 2.12 14.72 9.21
CA CYS A 216 1.47 14.28 10.44
C CYS A 216 0.90 15.48 11.20
N PHE A 217 -0.39 15.43 11.51
CA PHE A 217 -1.04 16.48 12.28
C PHE A 217 -0.48 16.51 13.71
N GLY A 218 -0.03 17.68 14.18
CA GLY A 218 0.45 17.87 15.55
C GLY A 218 1.89 17.40 15.84
N SER A 219 2.67 17.02 14.82
CA SER A 219 4.06 16.53 14.96
C SER A 219 4.93 17.11 13.83
N PRO A 220 6.27 17.20 13.97
CA PRO A 220 7.14 17.45 12.82
C PRO A 220 6.84 16.44 11.70
N ASN A 221 6.86 16.92 10.46
CA ASN A 221 6.60 16.09 9.28
C ASN A 221 7.49 14.83 9.28
N GLY A 222 6.92 13.71 8.82
CA GLY A 222 7.62 12.44 8.71
C GLY A 222 8.71 12.46 7.64
N ALA A 223 9.49 11.38 7.57
CA ALA A 223 10.59 11.25 6.61
C ALA A 223 10.09 11.41 5.17
N VAL A 224 10.90 12.15 4.39
CA VAL A 224 10.72 12.35 2.95
C VAL A 224 11.49 11.27 2.23
N ALA A 225 10.82 10.39 1.48
CA ALA A 225 11.55 9.57 0.52
C ALA A 225 11.99 10.49 -0.62
N SER A 226 13.30 10.56 -0.83
CA SER A 226 13.88 11.30 -1.95
C SER A 226 13.39 10.74 -3.28
N ARG A 227 13.58 11.51 -4.36
CA ARG A 227 13.28 11.10 -5.73
C ARG A 227 14.05 9.81 -6.09
N ILE A 228 13.31 8.73 -6.32
CA ILE A 228 13.85 7.38 -6.54
C ILE A 228 13.20 6.73 -7.77
N PRO A 229 13.94 5.96 -8.60
CA PRO A 229 13.38 5.12 -9.65
C PRO A 229 12.42 4.07 -9.09
N THR A 230 11.14 4.19 -9.45
CA THR A 230 10.10 3.23 -9.04
C THR A 230 9.46 2.50 -10.21
N SER A 231 9.63 2.98 -11.44
CA SER A 231 9.08 2.33 -12.63
C SER A 231 10.00 2.47 -13.84
N TRP A 232 10.10 1.43 -14.66
CA TRP A 232 10.81 1.42 -15.94
C TRP A 232 9.84 0.98 -17.02
N TYR A 233 9.45 1.91 -17.89
CA TYR A 233 8.58 1.62 -19.01
C TYR A 233 9.37 1.07 -20.20
N LEU A 234 8.72 0.16 -20.93
CA LEU A 234 9.26 -0.44 -22.14
C LEU A 234 9.55 0.64 -23.18
N SER A 235 10.81 0.78 -23.59
CA SER A 235 11.23 1.75 -24.61
C SER A 235 11.31 1.11 -25.99
N SER A 236 11.69 -0.18 -26.06
CA SER A 236 11.81 -0.89 -27.34
C SER A 236 11.69 -2.40 -27.21
N ILE A 237 11.27 -3.03 -28.31
CA ILE A 237 11.28 -4.47 -28.51
C ILE A 237 12.12 -4.74 -29.76
N GLN A 238 13.23 -5.47 -29.59
CA GLN A 238 14.00 -6.00 -30.70
C GLN A 238 13.57 -7.43 -30.98
N LEU A 239 13.10 -7.67 -32.20
CA LEU A 239 12.67 -8.98 -32.65
C LEU A 239 13.87 -9.86 -33.06
N PRO A 240 13.72 -11.19 -33.11
CA PRO A 240 14.75 -12.07 -33.66
C PRO A 240 15.13 -11.74 -35.11
N SER A 241 14.23 -11.10 -35.86
CA SER A 241 14.48 -10.59 -37.22
C SER A 241 15.33 -9.32 -37.26
N THR A 242 15.77 -8.77 -36.11
CA THR A 242 16.42 -7.46 -35.92
C THR A 242 15.53 -6.24 -36.10
N ASP A 243 14.28 -6.39 -36.54
CA ASP A 243 13.33 -5.29 -36.57
C ASP A 243 13.06 -4.76 -35.16
N ILE A 244 12.82 -3.46 -35.03
CA ILE A 244 12.59 -2.77 -33.76
C ILE A 244 11.20 -2.15 -33.73
N ILE A 245 10.49 -2.38 -32.63
CA ILE A 245 9.27 -1.66 -32.26
C ILE A 245 9.65 -0.68 -31.16
N SER A 246 9.31 0.60 -31.33
CA SER A 246 9.73 1.68 -30.43
C SER A 246 8.53 2.35 -29.75
N PHE A 247 8.72 2.72 -28.48
CA PHE A 247 7.72 3.34 -27.61
C PHE A 247 8.24 4.71 -27.17
N THR A 248 7.41 5.75 -27.32
CA THR A 248 7.75 7.11 -26.90
C THR A 248 6.83 7.59 -25.80
N TYR A 249 7.38 8.37 -24.87
CA TYR A 249 6.67 8.85 -23.69
C TYR A 249 6.93 10.33 -23.49
N ASP A 250 5.91 11.04 -23.03
CA ASP A 250 6.04 12.39 -22.49
C ASP A 250 6.20 12.36 -20.97
N ASP A 251 6.85 13.40 -20.45
CA ASP A 251 6.99 13.64 -19.02
C ASP A 251 5.90 14.56 -18.49
N ILE A 252 5.29 14.15 -17.38
CA ILE A 252 4.40 15.01 -16.60
C ILE A 252 4.81 14.96 -15.12
N TYR A 253 4.52 16.02 -14.38
CA TYR A 253 4.68 16.04 -12.93
C TYR A 253 3.29 15.94 -12.28
N ILE A 254 3.11 14.94 -11.42
CA ILE A 254 1.87 14.72 -10.67
C ILE A 254 2.15 14.69 -9.17
N GLY A 255 1.23 15.26 -8.40
CA GLY A 255 1.22 15.18 -6.93
C GLY A 255 -0.17 14.77 -6.46
N TYR A 256 -0.25 13.80 -5.55
CA TYR A 256 -1.53 13.33 -5.02
C TYR A 256 -1.38 12.73 -3.63
N TYR A 257 -2.47 12.76 -2.86
CA TYR A 257 -2.54 12.03 -1.60
C TYR A 257 -2.81 10.55 -1.84
N ALA A 258 -1.92 9.68 -1.37
CA ALA A 258 -1.94 8.25 -1.63
C ALA A 258 -2.65 7.45 -0.53
N GLY A 259 -2.63 7.94 0.71
CA GLY A 259 -3.18 7.22 1.85
C GLY A 259 -3.17 8.04 3.13
N VAL A 260 -3.83 7.50 4.15
CA VAL A 260 -3.80 8.00 5.53
C VAL A 260 -3.37 6.88 6.47
N SER A 261 -2.61 7.22 7.49
CA SER A 261 -2.20 6.31 8.56
C SER A 261 -2.40 6.97 9.91
N GLN A 262 -2.72 6.18 10.94
CA GLN A 262 -2.89 6.69 12.28
C GLN A 262 -2.26 5.74 13.28
N VAL A 263 -1.56 6.30 14.26
CA VAL A 263 -0.93 5.55 15.36
C VAL A 263 -1.41 6.13 16.67
N LEU A 264 -1.90 5.25 17.56
CA LEU A 264 -2.11 5.58 18.97
C LEU A 264 -0.98 4.96 19.78
N THR A 265 -0.26 5.77 20.54
CA THR A 265 0.77 5.33 21.47
C THR A 265 0.30 5.64 22.87
N MET A 266 0.35 4.63 23.75
CA MET A 266 0.15 4.81 25.18
C MET A 266 1.36 4.24 25.92
N PRO A 267 1.97 4.98 26.86
CA PRO A 267 2.96 4.41 27.75
C PRO A 267 2.28 3.37 28.64
N TYR A 268 2.93 2.24 28.85
CA TYR A 268 2.51 1.32 29.89
C TYR A 268 2.81 2.01 31.23
N ASN A 269 1.78 2.48 31.93
CA ASN A 269 1.93 3.11 33.24
C ASN A 269 2.55 2.10 34.21
N TYR A 270 3.85 2.20 34.43
CA TYR A 270 4.53 1.44 35.47
C TYR A 270 4.05 1.95 36.83
N ILE A 271 3.51 1.08 37.66
CA ILE A 271 3.27 1.38 39.07
C ILE A 271 4.65 1.57 39.71
N TYR A 272 4.93 2.76 40.22
CA TYR A 272 6.18 3.08 40.91
C TYR A 272 6.45 2.04 42.01
N ASP A 273 7.50 1.22 41.83
CA ASP A 273 8.05 0.37 42.88
C ASP A 273 9.16 1.16 43.61
N PRO A 274 8.92 1.61 44.85
CA PRO A 274 9.89 2.41 45.62
C PRO A 274 11.18 1.66 45.97
N GLY A 275 11.35 0.39 45.58
CA GLY A 275 12.56 -0.41 45.80
C GLY A 275 13.48 -0.61 44.58
N SER A 276 13.14 -0.10 43.39
CA SER A 276 13.93 -0.33 42.17
C SER A 276 14.90 0.82 41.85
N CYS A 277 16.05 0.50 41.24
CA CYS A 277 17.03 1.51 40.81
C CYS A 277 16.37 2.47 39.81
N ASP A 278 16.53 3.78 40.05
CA ASP A 278 15.96 4.86 39.21
C ASP A 278 16.27 4.66 37.72
N MET A 279 15.38 3.99 36.99
CA MET A 279 15.36 4.08 35.54
C MET A 279 14.66 5.38 35.15
N PRO A 280 15.22 6.17 34.22
CA PRO A 280 14.56 7.38 33.74
C PRO A 280 13.16 7.03 33.24
N VAL A 281 12.15 7.65 33.84
CA VAL A 281 10.76 7.55 33.40
C VAL A 281 10.70 8.06 31.97
N ALA A 282 10.42 7.17 31.02
CA ALA A 282 10.12 7.60 29.66
C ALA A 282 8.93 8.56 29.73
N PRO A 283 9.01 9.76 29.11
CA PRO A 283 7.91 10.71 29.16
C PRO A 283 6.62 10.03 28.69
N ALA A 284 5.51 10.32 29.37
CA ALA A 284 4.22 9.77 29.00
C ALA A 284 3.82 10.30 27.62
N LEU A 285 4.08 9.52 26.57
CA LEU A 285 3.69 9.83 25.20
C LEU A 285 2.33 9.20 24.94
N ASN A 286 1.28 9.84 25.44
CA ASN A 286 -0.05 9.64 24.88
C ASN A 286 -0.06 10.39 23.54
N ASP A 287 0.21 9.68 22.45
CA ASP A 287 0.30 10.27 21.11
C ASP A 287 -0.78 9.68 20.21
N ASN A 288 -1.54 10.56 19.54
CA ASN A 288 -2.49 10.21 18.50
C ASN A 288 -2.04 10.89 17.21
N ARG A 289 -1.24 10.17 16.43
CA ARG A 289 -0.59 10.71 15.25
C ARG A 289 -1.31 10.24 14.00
N LEU A 290 -2.08 11.15 13.41
CA LEU A 290 -2.67 10.98 12.07
C LEU A 290 -1.75 11.59 11.03
N CYS A 291 -1.36 10.80 10.02
CA CYS A 291 -0.52 11.24 8.92
C CYS A 291 -1.22 11.02 7.58
N LYS A 292 -1.10 11.99 6.68
CA LYS A 292 -1.43 11.83 5.26
C LYS A 292 -0.14 11.66 4.46
N THR A 293 -0.17 10.74 3.50
CA THR A 293 0.96 10.48 2.61
C THR A 293 0.69 11.14 1.26
N GLU A 294 1.56 12.06 0.86
CA GLU A 294 1.59 12.64 -0.47
C GLU A 294 2.67 11.93 -1.29
N LEU A 295 2.33 11.53 -2.50
CA LEU A 295 3.28 11.04 -3.49
C LEU A 295 3.41 12.07 -4.61
N SER A 296 4.65 12.28 -5.05
CA SER A 296 4.95 13.07 -6.23
C SER A 296 5.69 12.20 -7.23
N SER A 297 5.30 12.26 -8.50
CA SER A 297 5.87 11.42 -9.55
C SER A 297 6.17 12.21 -10.81
N TRP A 298 7.33 11.94 -11.40
CA TRP A 298 7.70 12.38 -12.75
C TRP A 298 7.23 11.33 -13.73
N ALA A 299 5.90 11.28 -13.88
CA ALA A 299 5.19 10.19 -14.53
C ALA A 299 5.41 10.18 -16.04
N LYS A 300 5.38 8.97 -16.61
CA LYS A 300 5.57 8.75 -18.06
C LYS A 300 4.24 8.49 -18.75
N VAL A 301 3.95 9.25 -19.81
CA VAL A 301 2.71 9.15 -20.60
C VAL A 301 3.03 8.60 -21.98
N LEU A 302 2.59 7.38 -22.30
CA LEU A 302 2.79 6.78 -23.62
C LEU A 302 2.18 7.68 -24.71
N ARG A 303 2.95 8.05 -25.73
CA ARG A 303 2.48 8.88 -26.84
C ARG A 303 2.36 8.12 -28.13
N THR A 304 3.39 7.38 -28.50
CA THR A 304 3.38 6.60 -29.73
C THR A 304 4.04 5.25 -29.57
N ILE A 305 3.49 4.27 -30.29
CA ILE A 305 4.16 3.01 -30.62
C ILE A 305 4.39 3.01 -32.13
N THR A 306 5.62 2.76 -32.55
CA THR A 306 6.01 2.83 -33.97
C THR A 306 6.70 1.56 -34.42
N TYR A 307 6.39 1.16 -35.64
CA TYR A 307 7.04 0.06 -36.34
C TYR A 307 7.00 0.31 -37.85
N LYS A 308 8.17 0.49 -38.48
CA LYS A 308 8.28 0.83 -39.90
C LYS A 308 7.38 2.02 -40.27
N SER A 309 6.39 1.84 -41.14
CA SER A 309 5.43 2.86 -41.56
C SER A 309 4.19 2.97 -40.69
N SER A 310 3.98 2.03 -39.76
CA SER A 310 2.81 1.97 -38.88
C SER A 310 3.08 2.72 -37.58
N SER A 311 2.10 3.51 -37.16
CA SER A 311 2.14 4.28 -35.91
C SER A 311 0.82 4.18 -35.17
N ILE A 312 0.90 4.08 -33.86
CA ILE A 312 -0.24 4.04 -32.95
C ILE A 312 -0.07 5.21 -31.99
N SER A 313 -0.94 6.20 -32.08
CA SER A 313 -0.86 7.43 -31.28
C SER A 313 -1.92 7.42 -30.19
N PHE A 314 -1.51 7.84 -28.99
CA PHE A 314 -2.34 7.90 -27.80
C PHE A 314 -2.57 9.37 -27.43
N ASN A 315 -3.83 9.81 -27.52
CA ASN A 315 -4.21 11.17 -27.19
C ASN A 315 -4.93 11.20 -25.84
N TYR A 316 -4.79 12.33 -25.14
CA TYR A 316 -5.23 12.43 -23.76
C TYR A 316 -6.04 13.71 -23.51
N THR A 317 -6.79 13.71 -22.43
CA THR A 317 -7.54 14.84 -21.89
C THR A 317 -7.26 15.00 -20.39
N ASN A 318 -7.53 16.18 -19.84
CA ASN A 318 -7.27 16.45 -18.43
C ASN A 318 -8.24 15.68 -17.51
N ARG A 319 -7.80 15.37 -16.28
CA ARG A 319 -8.66 14.80 -15.24
C ARG A 319 -9.11 15.83 -14.21
N LEU A 320 -10.14 15.48 -13.43
CA LEU A 320 -10.70 16.32 -12.36
C LEU A 320 -10.32 15.86 -10.94
N ASP A 321 -9.75 14.66 -10.79
CA ASP A 321 -9.45 14.01 -9.51
C ASP A 321 -7.96 14.03 -9.13
N VAL A 322 -7.08 14.32 -10.09
CA VAL A 322 -5.64 14.53 -9.88
C VAL A 322 -5.18 15.63 -10.83
N ILE A 323 -4.65 16.72 -10.28
CA ILE A 323 -4.15 17.87 -11.05
C ILE A 323 -2.96 17.43 -11.91
N SER A 324 -2.90 17.93 -13.15
CA SER A 324 -1.84 17.64 -14.15
C SER A 324 -1.77 16.19 -14.66
N GLU A 325 -2.63 15.28 -14.17
CA GLU A 325 -2.76 13.93 -14.71
C GLU A 325 -3.79 13.89 -15.86
N GLN A 326 -3.72 12.85 -16.69
CA GLN A 326 -4.50 12.76 -17.92
C GLN A 326 -5.30 11.43 -18.04
N LEU A 327 -6.45 11.48 -18.72
CA LEU A 327 -7.19 10.31 -19.22
C LEU A 327 -6.89 10.09 -20.69
N LEU A 328 -6.77 8.84 -21.11
CA LEU A 328 -6.69 8.48 -22.52
C LEU A 328 -8.02 8.84 -23.19
N SER A 329 -7.99 9.74 -24.15
CA SER A 329 -9.19 10.21 -24.87
C SER A 329 -9.45 9.38 -26.12
N ASN A 330 -8.42 9.11 -26.91
CA ASN A 330 -8.51 8.22 -28.05
C ASN A 330 -7.17 7.60 -28.44
N ILE A 331 -7.25 6.51 -29.20
CA ILE A 331 -6.13 5.87 -29.89
C ILE A 331 -6.35 6.01 -31.39
N ILE A 332 -5.33 6.46 -32.12
CA ILE A 332 -5.36 6.58 -33.58
C ILE A 332 -4.31 5.63 -34.17
N ILE A 333 -4.76 4.74 -35.04
CA ILE A 333 -3.89 3.81 -35.76
C ILE A 333 -3.70 4.33 -37.18
N THR A 334 -2.44 4.52 -37.58
CA THR A 334 -2.06 4.95 -38.93
C THR A 334 -1.06 3.98 -39.55
N ASP A 335 -1.11 3.84 -40.87
CA ASP A 335 -0.06 3.21 -41.66
C ASP A 335 0.21 4.03 -42.90
N ASN A 336 1.48 4.30 -43.19
CA ASN A 336 1.89 5.17 -44.31
C ASN A 336 1.14 6.52 -44.29
N ASN A 337 1.00 7.11 -43.09
CA ASN A 337 0.26 8.35 -42.82
C ASN A 337 -1.25 8.32 -43.13
N LYS A 338 -1.83 7.16 -43.43
CA LYS A 338 -3.28 6.99 -43.60
C LYS A 338 -3.90 6.45 -42.33
N LYS A 339 -4.97 7.09 -41.85
CA LYS A 339 -5.74 6.62 -40.70
C LYS A 339 -6.44 5.31 -41.06
N LEU A 340 -6.21 4.27 -40.28
CA LEU A 340 -6.84 2.97 -40.43
C LEU A 340 -8.03 2.81 -39.48
N ARG A 341 -7.85 3.19 -38.22
CA ARG A 341 -8.85 3.04 -37.16
C ARG A 341 -8.68 4.12 -36.10
N GLN A 342 -9.76 4.38 -35.40
CA GLN A 342 -9.79 5.26 -34.23
C GLN A 342 -10.62 4.59 -33.14
N ILE A 343 -10.15 4.69 -31.90
CA ILE A 343 -10.83 4.13 -30.73
C ILE A 343 -11.03 5.27 -29.74
N ASP A 344 -12.28 5.65 -29.50
CA ASP A 344 -12.64 6.73 -28.59
C ASP A 344 -13.04 6.19 -27.22
N PHE A 345 -12.64 6.88 -26.16
CA PHE A 345 -12.91 6.53 -24.77
C PHE A 345 -13.84 7.57 -24.15
N ASN A 346 -14.91 7.10 -23.53
CA ASN A 346 -15.90 7.96 -22.89
C ASN A 346 -15.97 7.71 -21.39
N TYR A 347 -15.92 8.77 -20.60
CA TYR A 347 -15.85 8.70 -19.15
C TYR A 347 -17.00 9.45 -18.47
N THR A 348 -17.39 8.97 -17.29
CA THR A 348 -18.24 9.70 -16.35
C THR A 348 -17.55 9.80 -15.02
N TYR A 349 -17.66 10.95 -14.34
CA TYR A 349 -17.12 11.12 -13.01
C TYR A 349 -18.16 10.77 -11.96
N SER A 350 -17.77 9.94 -10.99
CA SER A 350 -18.49 9.88 -9.73
C SER A 350 -18.23 11.13 -8.91
N THR A 351 -19.20 11.53 -8.09
CA THR A 351 -19.00 12.54 -7.05
C THR A 351 -19.46 11.95 -5.72
N ALA A 352 -18.54 11.85 -4.76
CA ALA A 352 -18.85 11.36 -3.41
C ALA A 352 -19.75 12.35 -2.64
N ASP A 353 -20.62 11.80 -1.78
CA ASP A 353 -21.41 12.59 -0.84
C ASP A 353 -20.53 13.20 0.27
N ASN A 354 -20.85 14.43 0.65
CA ASN A 354 -20.16 15.20 1.69
C ASN A 354 -20.34 14.58 3.10
N SER A 355 -21.35 13.73 3.29
CA SER A 355 -21.66 13.10 4.60
C SER A 355 -20.54 12.19 5.13
N LEU A 356 -19.64 11.71 4.26
CA LEU A 356 -18.55 10.79 4.60
C LEU A 356 -17.15 11.42 4.36
N GLU A 357 -17.09 12.75 4.38
CA GLU A 357 -15.83 13.49 4.29
C GLU A 357 -14.91 13.19 5.46
N HIS A 358 -13.62 13.08 5.15
CA HIS A 358 -12.56 13.02 6.13
C HIS A 358 -12.49 14.37 6.86
N ILE A 359 -12.47 14.29 8.19
CA ILE A 359 -12.61 15.46 9.07
C ILE A 359 -11.45 16.45 8.87
N PHE A 360 -10.25 15.94 8.53
CA PHE A 360 -9.03 16.77 8.39
C PHE A 360 -8.56 17.00 6.94
N ILE A 361 -9.16 16.34 5.94
CA ILE A 361 -8.65 16.32 4.56
C ILE A 361 -9.84 16.51 3.61
N LYS A 362 -10.03 17.76 3.18
CA LYS A 362 -11.19 18.20 2.40
C LYS A 362 -10.74 18.89 1.12
N TYR A 363 -10.46 18.08 0.10
CA TYR A 363 -10.12 18.53 -1.24
C TYR A 363 -11.17 18.00 -2.21
N ASP A 364 -11.62 18.85 -3.14
CA ASP A 364 -12.71 18.52 -4.07
C ASP A 364 -12.31 17.38 -5.03
N GLU A 365 -11.03 17.32 -5.37
CA GLU A 365 -10.41 16.29 -6.20
C GLU A 365 -10.60 14.88 -5.59
N LEU A 366 -10.58 14.76 -4.26
CA LEU A 366 -10.75 13.47 -3.56
C LEU A 366 -12.17 12.90 -3.65
N LYS A 367 -13.15 13.72 -4.04
CA LYS A 367 -14.56 13.31 -4.21
C LYS A 367 -14.83 12.77 -5.60
N LYS A 368 -13.92 13.02 -6.55
CA LYS A 368 -14.09 12.73 -7.96
C LYS A 368 -13.35 11.45 -8.33
N ARG A 369 -13.97 10.58 -9.13
CA ARG A 369 -13.29 9.43 -9.73
C ARG A 369 -13.80 9.18 -11.15
N PRO A 370 -12.94 9.02 -12.16
CA PRO A 370 -13.36 8.74 -13.52
C PRO A 370 -13.68 7.26 -13.74
N PHE A 371 -14.85 6.97 -14.32
CA PHE A 371 -15.29 5.64 -14.73
C PHE A 371 -15.38 5.59 -16.25
N LEU A 372 -14.77 4.57 -16.86
CA LEU A 372 -14.86 4.32 -18.30
C LEU A 372 -16.24 3.74 -18.61
N MET A 373 -17.08 4.50 -19.30
CA MET A 373 -18.47 4.09 -19.58
C MET A 373 -18.57 3.29 -20.87
N ASP A 374 -17.78 3.68 -21.88
CA ASP A 374 -17.74 2.97 -23.13
C ASP A 374 -16.48 3.25 -23.94
N ILE A 375 -16.20 2.32 -24.85
CA ILE A 375 -15.25 2.51 -25.94
C ILE A 375 -15.98 2.37 -27.27
N THR A 376 -15.64 3.23 -28.22
CA THR A 376 -16.20 3.20 -29.56
C THR A 376 -15.09 3.06 -30.59
N GLU A 377 -15.02 1.89 -31.23
CA GLU A 377 -14.12 1.65 -32.36
C GLU A 377 -14.77 2.17 -33.64
N LYS A 378 -14.01 2.93 -34.43
CA LYS A 378 -14.41 3.55 -35.68
C LYS A 378 -13.45 3.14 -36.79
N ASP A 379 -14.00 2.86 -37.97
CA ASP A 379 -13.21 2.62 -39.17
C ASP A 379 -12.51 3.90 -39.68
N ALA A 380 -11.70 3.76 -40.74
CA ALA A 380 -10.96 4.86 -41.34
C ALA A 380 -11.84 6.08 -41.70
N ASN A 381 -13.08 5.82 -42.13
CA ASN A 381 -14.05 6.83 -42.58
C ASN A 381 -14.99 7.31 -41.47
N LEU A 382 -14.89 6.75 -40.26
CA LEU A 382 -15.75 6.99 -39.10
C LEU A 382 -17.23 6.59 -39.30
N LEU A 383 -17.52 5.76 -40.30
CA LEU A 383 -18.88 5.38 -40.70
C LEU A 383 -19.35 4.12 -39.97
N SER A 384 -18.51 3.08 -39.91
CA SER A 384 -18.79 1.89 -39.10
C SER A 384 -18.31 2.09 -37.67
N GLN A 385 -19.20 1.84 -36.69
CA GLN A 385 -18.92 2.00 -35.28
C GLN A 385 -19.27 0.73 -34.50
N ARG A 386 -18.35 0.30 -33.62
CA ARG A 386 -18.55 -0.81 -32.69
C ARG A 386 -18.36 -0.30 -31.28
N LYS A 387 -19.38 -0.47 -30.44
CA LYS A 387 -19.41 0.08 -29.09
C LYS A 387 -19.40 -1.05 -28.05
N HIS A 388 -18.44 -1.01 -27.13
CA HIS A 388 -18.51 -1.77 -25.88
C HIS A 388 -18.91 -0.81 -24.76
N SER A 389 -19.89 -1.17 -23.94
CA SER A 389 -20.29 -0.35 -22.79
C SER A 389 -20.21 -1.11 -21.47
N PHE A 390 -19.93 -0.36 -20.42
CA PHE A 390 -19.61 -0.85 -19.09
C PHE A 390 -20.59 -0.26 -18.08
N VAL A 391 -21.19 -1.13 -17.27
CA VAL A 391 -22.14 -0.75 -16.24
C VAL A 391 -21.55 -1.08 -14.88
N TYR A 392 -21.58 -0.10 -13.98
CA TYR A 392 -21.04 -0.21 -12.63
C TYR A 392 -22.15 -0.14 -11.60
N GLU A 393 -21.92 -0.76 -10.46
CA GLU A 393 -22.79 -0.69 -9.30
C GLU A 393 -22.64 0.67 -8.61
N ASP A 394 -23.59 1.59 -8.81
CA ASP A 394 -23.72 2.85 -8.07
C ASP A 394 -22.39 3.60 -7.85
N ILE A 395 -21.88 4.21 -8.94
CA ILE A 395 -20.60 4.93 -8.93
C ILE A 395 -20.56 6.09 -7.91
N ASN A 396 -21.70 6.70 -7.59
CA ASN A 396 -21.82 7.81 -6.65
C ASN A 396 -21.97 7.35 -5.19
N GLY A 397 -22.15 6.05 -4.95
CA GLY A 397 -22.23 5.47 -3.61
C GLY A 397 -20.87 5.29 -2.92
N LEU A 398 -19.76 5.57 -3.62
CA LEU A 398 -18.42 5.55 -3.02
C LEU A 398 -18.19 6.78 -2.14
N PRO A 399 -17.57 6.63 -0.95
CA PRO A 399 -17.17 7.77 -0.13
C PRO A 399 -16.02 8.53 -0.82
N GLN A 400 -15.69 9.72 -0.33
CA GLN A 400 -14.48 10.40 -0.80
C GLN A 400 -13.24 9.52 -0.55
N ARG A 401 -12.18 9.72 -1.35
CA ARG A 401 -10.90 9.06 -1.09
C ARG A 401 -10.38 9.46 0.29
N LEU A 402 -9.64 8.55 0.93
CA LEU A 402 -9.07 8.74 2.27
C LEU A 402 -10.13 8.86 3.37
N SER A 403 -11.37 8.43 3.12
CA SER A 403 -12.39 8.38 4.17
C SER A 403 -12.05 7.29 5.21
N PHE A 404 -12.39 7.54 6.48
CA PHE A 404 -12.26 6.54 7.55
C PHE A 404 -13.29 5.41 7.45
N SER A 405 -14.33 5.60 6.65
CA SER A 405 -15.37 4.61 6.33
C SER A 405 -14.81 3.49 5.45
N GLN A 406 -13.89 2.70 5.98
CA GLN A 406 -13.29 1.58 5.27
C GLN A 406 -13.02 0.43 6.24
N ASP A 407 -13.06 -0.80 5.73
CA ASP A 407 -12.77 -2.02 6.49
C ASP A 407 -11.25 -2.24 6.65
N LEU A 408 -10.86 -3.34 7.32
CA LEU A 408 -9.45 -3.72 7.50
C LEU A 408 -8.66 -3.91 6.18
N TYR A 409 -9.34 -4.15 5.05
CA TYR A 409 -8.72 -4.35 3.74
C TYR A 409 -8.73 -3.09 2.85
N GLY A 410 -9.36 -2.01 3.34
CA GLY A 410 -9.48 -0.72 2.67
C GLY A 410 -10.67 -0.60 1.73
N TYR A 411 -11.65 -1.51 1.79
CA TYR A 411 -12.91 -1.40 1.04
C TYR A 411 -13.95 -0.61 1.81
N TYR A 412 -14.87 0.02 1.10
CA TYR A 412 -15.92 0.83 1.72
C TYR A 412 -16.85 -0.05 2.56
N ASN A 413 -17.02 0.30 3.85
CA ASN A 413 -17.79 -0.51 4.79
C ASN A 413 -19.09 0.13 5.31
N ARG A 414 -19.47 1.31 4.79
CA ARG A 414 -20.69 2.05 5.18
C ARG A 414 -20.77 2.44 6.66
N LYS A 415 -19.67 2.37 7.41
CA LYS A 415 -19.60 2.81 8.82
C LYS A 415 -19.16 4.27 8.90
N ILE A 416 -19.71 5.01 9.85
CA ILE A 416 -19.30 6.38 10.12
C ILE A 416 -18.18 6.33 11.17
N ASN A 417 -16.94 6.27 10.68
CA ASN A 417 -15.76 6.23 11.52
C ASN A 417 -15.15 7.63 11.64
N THR A 418 -14.61 7.97 12.81
CA THR A 418 -13.90 9.25 13.06
C THR A 418 -12.37 9.09 13.06
N ASN A 419 -11.89 7.84 12.95
CA ASN A 419 -10.47 7.46 12.91
C ASN A 419 -10.34 6.10 12.16
N ILE A 420 -9.10 5.65 11.91
CA ILE A 420 -8.81 4.38 11.22
C ILE A 420 -8.46 3.24 12.20
N VAL A 421 -8.35 3.52 13.50
CA VAL A 421 -7.81 2.56 14.48
C VAL A 421 -8.95 1.66 15.02
N PRO A 422 -8.89 0.34 14.80
CA PRO A 422 -9.95 -0.58 15.22
C PRO A 422 -10.02 -0.70 16.75
N VAL A 423 -11.21 -1.05 17.24
CA VAL A 423 -11.41 -1.41 18.66
C VAL A 423 -10.50 -2.57 19.04
N PRO A 424 -9.66 -2.46 20.10
CA PRO A 424 -8.83 -3.56 20.57
C PRO A 424 -9.66 -4.77 21.02
N ASP A 425 -9.10 -5.97 20.91
CA ASP A 425 -9.82 -7.20 21.26
C ASP A 425 -10.01 -7.38 22.78
N ASN A 426 -9.01 -7.00 23.58
CA ASN A 426 -9.02 -7.19 25.04
C ASN A 426 -9.43 -5.93 25.82
N ASP A 427 -9.98 -6.13 27.01
CA ASP A 427 -10.57 -5.03 27.78
C ASP A 427 -9.54 -4.07 28.38
N LEU A 428 -8.32 -4.54 28.67
CA LEU A 428 -7.23 -3.67 29.14
C LEU A 428 -6.88 -2.65 28.05
N ASP A 429 -6.66 -3.11 26.82
CA ASP A 429 -6.34 -2.23 25.70
C ASP A 429 -7.52 -1.32 25.34
N LYS A 430 -8.77 -1.77 25.43
CA LYS A 430 -9.93 -0.88 25.25
C LYS A 430 -9.97 0.25 26.28
N GLN A 431 -9.55 -0.02 27.52
CA GLN A 431 -9.48 1.01 28.57
C GLN A 431 -8.32 1.99 28.33
N LEU A 432 -7.20 1.51 27.82
CA LEU A 432 -6.03 2.32 27.48
C LEU A 432 -6.28 3.15 26.21
N PHE A 433 -6.76 2.55 25.12
CA PHE A 433 -6.96 3.17 23.83
C PHE A 433 -8.42 3.53 23.56
N LYS A 434 -8.99 4.44 24.38
CA LYS A 434 -10.41 4.84 24.26
C LYS A 434 -10.77 5.47 22.90
N ASP A 435 -9.79 6.06 22.23
CA ASP A 435 -9.96 6.66 20.90
C ASP A 435 -9.89 5.63 19.76
N ALA A 436 -9.47 4.40 20.03
CA ALA A 436 -9.51 3.29 19.07
C ALA A 436 -10.93 2.72 19.02
N ASN A 437 -11.79 3.33 18.21
CA ASN A 437 -13.20 3.00 18.16
C ASN A 437 -13.76 2.80 16.74
N ALA A 438 -12.91 2.71 15.72
CA ALA A 438 -13.35 2.51 14.35
C ALA A 438 -13.98 1.12 14.16
N ASP A 439 -15.18 1.08 13.57
CA ASP A 439 -15.77 -0.16 13.07
C ASP A 439 -15.15 -0.46 11.70
N ARG A 440 -14.27 -1.47 11.68
CA ARG A 440 -13.54 -1.94 10.49
C ARG A 440 -14.11 -3.26 9.95
N THR A 441 -15.34 -3.61 10.32
CA THR A 441 -16.03 -4.80 9.80
C THR A 441 -16.28 -4.68 8.30
N VAL A 442 -16.25 -5.83 7.61
CA VAL A 442 -16.51 -5.92 6.17
C VAL A 442 -18.00 -5.74 5.88
N ASP A 443 -18.34 -5.06 4.78
CA ASP A 443 -19.73 -4.90 4.32
C ASP A 443 -19.82 -5.13 2.81
N LEU A 444 -20.60 -6.14 2.39
CA LEU A 444 -20.72 -6.52 0.98
C LEU A 444 -21.38 -5.42 0.13
N ILE A 445 -22.34 -4.67 0.67
CA ILE A 445 -23.08 -3.65 -0.08
C ILE A 445 -22.17 -2.46 -0.37
N GLY A 446 -21.39 -2.02 0.62
CA GLY A 446 -20.38 -0.98 0.49
C GLY A 446 -19.24 -1.38 -0.43
N THR A 447 -18.71 -2.60 -0.26
CA THR A 447 -17.61 -3.14 -1.09
C THR A 447 -18.00 -3.22 -2.57
N LYS A 448 -19.30 -3.40 -2.86
CA LYS A 448 -19.80 -3.46 -4.23
C LYS A 448 -19.88 -2.11 -4.93
N LYS A 449 -19.78 -0.98 -4.24
CA LYS A 449 -19.90 0.34 -4.89
C LYS A 449 -18.75 0.60 -5.87
N GLY A 450 -19.09 1.11 -7.05
CA GLY A 450 -18.17 1.41 -8.14
C GLY A 450 -17.59 0.20 -8.88
N ILE A 451 -17.99 -1.04 -8.59
CA ILE A 451 -17.45 -2.20 -9.32
C ILE A 451 -18.21 -2.46 -10.61
N LEU A 452 -17.55 -3.05 -11.62
CA LEU A 452 -18.15 -3.42 -12.90
C LEU A 452 -19.09 -4.61 -12.72
N VAL A 453 -20.37 -4.45 -13.08
CA VAL A 453 -21.39 -5.51 -12.95
C VAL A 453 -21.89 -6.05 -14.29
N LYS A 454 -21.74 -5.28 -15.38
CA LYS A 454 -22.18 -5.72 -16.71
C LYS A 454 -21.32 -5.13 -17.82
N ILE A 455 -21.05 -5.94 -18.84
CA ILE A 455 -20.41 -5.52 -20.09
C ILE A 455 -21.38 -5.81 -21.22
N ASN A 456 -21.65 -4.82 -22.07
CA ASN A 456 -22.42 -5.01 -23.31
C ASN A 456 -21.47 -4.97 -24.50
N TYR A 457 -21.59 -5.97 -25.37
CA TYR A 457 -20.75 -6.14 -26.55
C TYR A 457 -21.36 -5.49 -27.80
N PRO A 458 -20.54 -5.11 -28.79
CA PRO A 458 -21.01 -4.55 -30.06
C PRO A 458 -21.96 -5.47 -30.83
N THR A 459 -21.87 -6.78 -30.59
CA THR A 459 -22.72 -7.81 -31.20
C THR A 459 -24.15 -7.84 -30.63
N GLY A 460 -24.42 -7.08 -29.56
CA GLY A 460 -25.70 -7.03 -28.85
C GLY A 460 -25.80 -7.98 -27.66
N GLY A 461 -24.84 -8.90 -27.48
CA GLY A 461 -24.74 -9.74 -26.28
C GLY A 461 -24.24 -8.99 -25.05
N SER A 462 -24.35 -9.60 -23.86
CA SER A 462 -23.81 -9.04 -22.63
C SER A 462 -23.41 -10.09 -21.62
N ASP A 463 -22.37 -9.80 -20.84
CA ASP A 463 -21.98 -10.59 -19.67
C ASP A 463 -22.27 -9.82 -18.38
N SER A 464 -22.64 -10.56 -17.33
CA SER A 464 -22.89 -10.03 -15.99
C SER A 464 -21.93 -10.66 -14.98
N ILE A 465 -21.48 -9.87 -14.02
CA ILE A 465 -20.51 -10.29 -13.00
C ILE A 465 -21.17 -10.18 -11.62
N ILE A 466 -21.08 -11.27 -10.83
CA ILE A 466 -21.61 -11.33 -9.47
C ILE A 466 -20.44 -11.49 -8.50
N TYR A 467 -20.43 -10.67 -7.46
CA TYR A 467 -19.35 -10.60 -6.47
C TYR A 467 -19.81 -11.09 -5.10
N GLY A 468 -18.88 -11.72 -4.38
CA GLY A 468 -18.98 -12.11 -2.98
C GLY A 468 -17.78 -11.63 -2.17
N LEU A 469 -17.88 -11.69 -0.84
CA LEU A 469 -16.75 -11.39 0.04
C LEU A 469 -15.75 -12.54 0.07
N ASN A 470 -14.48 -12.21 0.30
CA ASN A 470 -13.48 -13.21 0.64
C ASN A 470 -13.89 -13.94 1.92
N THR A 471 -13.74 -15.26 1.93
CA THR A 471 -13.92 -16.10 3.11
C THR A 471 -12.56 -16.55 3.62
N TYR A 472 -12.39 -16.60 4.93
CA TYR A 472 -11.18 -17.11 5.56
C TYR A 472 -11.56 -18.07 6.68
N LEU A 473 -10.72 -19.08 6.90
CA LEU A 473 -10.86 -20.01 8.02
C LEU A 473 -10.32 -19.33 9.28
N LYS A 474 -11.19 -19.10 10.27
CA LYS A 474 -10.78 -18.64 11.60
C LYS A 474 -10.85 -19.82 12.58
N ASN A 475 -9.75 -20.08 13.28
CA ASN A 475 -9.80 -20.95 14.46
C ASN A 475 -10.62 -20.22 15.53
N GLN A 476 -11.84 -20.70 15.77
CA GLN A 476 -12.67 -20.21 16.85
C GLN A 476 -12.21 -20.90 18.14
N THR A 477 -11.52 -20.17 19.01
CA THR A 477 -11.26 -20.64 20.38
C THR A 477 -12.61 -20.70 21.08
N ILE A 478 -13.15 -21.89 21.28
CA ILE A 478 -14.31 -22.11 22.15
C ILE A 478 -13.75 -22.16 23.57
N PRO A 479 -13.93 -21.10 24.39
CA PRO A 479 -13.50 -21.17 25.78
C PRO A 479 -14.22 -22.35 26.45
N PRO A 480 -13.54 -23.13 27.31
CA PRO A 480 -14.21 -24.19 28.04
C PRO A 480 -15.38 -23.59 28.85
N PRO A 481 -16.48 -24.33 29.04
CA PRO A 481 -17.60 -23.87 29.84
C PRO A 481 -17.11 -23.47 31.24
N THR A 482 -17.48 -22.26 31.69
CA THR A 482 -17.14 -21.76 33.01
C THR A 482 -17.69 -22.71 34.07
N GLN A 483 -16.81 -23.39 34.81
CA GLN A 483 -17.22 -24.21 35.95
C GLN A 483 -17.19 -23.36 37.22
N THR A 484 -18.36 -22.97 37.72
CA THR A 484 -18.48 -22.38 39.06
C THR A 484 -18.36 -23.49 40.09
N LYS A 485 -17.26 -23.53 40.85
CA LYS A 485 -17.11 -24.42 42.01
C LYS A 485 -17.18 -23.61 43.30
N SER A 486 -18.13 -23.92 44.16
CA SER A 486 -18.29 -23.30 45.48
C SER A 486 -17.39 -24.00 46.50
N LEU A 487 -16.41 -23.29 47.06
CA LEU A 487 -15.62 -23.77 48.20
C LEU A 487 -16.30 -23.32 49.50
N SER A 488 -16.70 -24.26 50.35
CA SER A 488 -17.22 -23.97 51.69
C SER A 488 -16.18 -24.35 52.73
N ILE A 489 -15.63 -23.38 53.45
CA ILE A 489 -14.73 -23.63 54.58
C ILE A 489 -15.60 -23.79 55.83
N LEU A 490 -15.64 -24.99 56.40
CA LEU A 490 -16.33 -25.26 57.66
C LEU A 490 -15.32 -25.12 58.81
N PRO A 491 -15.56 -24.23 59.79
CA PRO A 491 -14.70 -24.16 60.97
C PRO A 491 -14.90 -25.39 61.85
N GLN A 492 -13.81 -26.02 62.27
CA GLN A 492 -13.83 -27.12 63.25
C GLN A 492 -13.69 -26.54 64.67
N SER A 493 -14.67 -25.74 65.11
CA SER A 493 -14.73 -25.28 66.52
C SER A 493 -16.16 -24.91 66.95
N SER A 494 -16.44 -25.00 68.25
CA SER A 494 -17.74 -24.75 68.90
C SER A 494 -18.07 -23.27 69.13
N ILE A 495 -17.48 -22.34 68.37
CA ILE A 495 -17.68 -20.89 68.53
C ILE A 495 -18.50 -20.34 67.35
N ASN A 496 -19.48 -19.48 67.63
CA ASN A 496 -20.28 -18.80 66.60
C ASN A 496 -19.39 -17.86 65.75
N VAL A 497 -19.23 -18.17 64.46
CA VAL A 497 -18.52 -17.33 63.48
C VAL A 497 -19.51 -16.71 62.50
N ILE A 498 -19.33 -15.42 62.19
CA ILE A 498 -20.08 -14.72 61.12
C ILE A 498 -19.59 -15.27 59.77
N ARG A 499 -20.52 -15.81 58.96
CA ARG A 499 -20.21 -16.39 57.66
C ARG A 499 -20.06 -15.29 56.61
N THR A 500 -18.91 -15.24 55.95
CA THR A 500 -18.74 -14.51 54.70
C THR A 500 -18.40 -15.50 53.59
N SER A 501 -19.25 -15.57 52.56
CA SER A 501 -18.97 -16.30 51.33
C SER A 501 -18.38 -15.36 50.30
N ALA A 502 -17.27 -15.75 49.69
CA ALA A 502 -16.73 -15.10 48.50
C ALA A 502 -16.76 -16.08 47.33
N SER A 503 -17.22 -15.64 46.17
CA SER A 503 -17.20 -16.39 44.93
C SER A 503 -16.21 -15.74 43.97
N PHE A 504 -15.36 -16.54 43.33
CA PHE A 504 -14.45 -16.09 42.28
C PHE A 504 -14.67 -16.94 41.02
N SER A 505 -14.53 -16.33 39.85
CA SER A 505 -14.51 -17.03 38.56
C SER A 505 -13.11 -16.96 37.98
N ASP A 506 -12.61 -18.07 37.47
CA ASP A 506 -11.31 -18.15 36.80
C ASP A 506 -11.48 -18.71 35.38
N ASN A 507 -10.64 -18.24 34.45
CA ASN A 507 -10.66 -18.57 33.03
C ASN A 507 -9.44 -19.37 32.55
N TYR A 508 -8.55 -19.83 33.44
CA TYR A 508 -7.36 -20.61 33.06
C TYR A 508 -7.65 -22.11 32.87
N SER A 509 -6.98 -22.74 31.90
CA SER A 509 -7.08 -24.18 31.60
C SER A 509 -6.29 -25.07 32.58
N THR A 510 -5.40 -24.50 33.37
CA THR A 510 -4.65 -25.16 34.45
C THR A 510 -4.66 -24.28 35.68
N LEU A 511 -5.11 -24.83 36.82
CA LEU A 511 -5.19 -24.13 38.10
C LEU A 511 -3.79 -23.65 38.54
N PRO A 512 -3.56 -22.33 38.75
CA PRO A 512 -2.43 -21.90 39.56
C PRO A 512 -2.68 -22.31 41.03
N ASP A 513 -1.62 -22.65 41.76
CA ASP A 513 -1.69 -22.90 43.21
C ASP A 513 -2.21 -21.64 43.93
N ILE A 514 -3.47 -21.67 44.36
CA ILE A 514 -4.06 -20.59 45.16
C ILE A 514 -3.49 -20.69 46.58
N LYS A 515 -2.46 -19.89 46.89
CA LYS A 515 -2.00 -19.69 48.26
C LYS A 515 -2.94 -18.73 48.99
N ILE A 516 -3.77 -19.26 49.88
CA ILE A 516 -4.57 -18.46 50.81
C ILE A 516 -3.69 -18.10 52.01
N ASN A 517 -3.15 -16.87 52.03
CA ASN A 517 -2.54 -16.33 53.25
C ASN A 517 -3.64 -15.93 54.23
N ALA A 518 -3.93 -16.78 55.21
CA ALA A 518 -4.81 -16.42 56.32
C ALA A 518 -4.10 -15.37 57.20
N GLY A 519 -4.47 -14.11 57.03
CA GLY A 519 -4.00 -13.01 57.88
C GLY A 519 -4.48 -13.21 59.32
N THR A 520 -3.54 -13.28 60.27
CA THR A 520 -3.81 -13.32 61.70
C THR A 520 -4.27 -11.94 62.16
N LEU A 521 -5.43 -11.84 62.80
CA LEU A 521 -5.87 -10.62 63.49
C LEU A 521 -5.00 -10.42 64.74
N VAL A 522 -4.20 -9.36 64.75
CA VAL A 522 -3.49 -8.86 65.93
C VAL A 522 -4.48 -8.08 66.79
N GLY A 523 -4.90 -8.68 67.91
CA GLY A 523 -5.64 -7.98 68.96
C GLY A 523 -4.69 -7.38 69.98
N HIS A 524 -4.61 -6.04 70.05
CA HIS A 524 -3.99 -5.34 71.16
C HIS A 524 -4.85 -5.45 72.42
N TRP A 525 -4.21 -5.77 73.54
CA TRP A 525 -4.77 -5.57 74.88
C TRP A 525 -3.89 -4.61 75.66
N LYS A 526 -4.53 -3.73 76.42
CA LYS A 526 -3.90 -2.94 77.49
C LYS A 526 -3.85 -3.78 78.75
#